data_AF-A0AAV8WR29-F1
#
_entry.id   AF-A0AAV8WR29-F1
#
_cell.length_a   1.000
_cell.length_b   1.000
_cell.length_c   1.000
_cell.angle_alpha   90.00
_cell.angle_beta   90.00
_cell.angle_gamma   90.00
#
_symmetry.space_group_name_H-M   'P 1'
#
loop_
_entity.id
_entity.type
_entity.pdbx_description
1 polymer ?
#
loop_
_entity_poly.entity_id
_entity_poly.type
_entity_poly.pdbx_seq_one_letter_code
_entity_poly.pdbx_strand_id
1 'polypeptide(L)' 'MATTFQQAKHNNKFRELTDKSHVPVSEIIINSLKKNFQEPDVLEGFSEIVKIPFVPEFENAEHEKLYKLFLLEK' A
#
# COMPACT_ATOMS: atom_id res chain seq x y z
N MET A 1 2.26 -0.51 -9.96
CA MET A 1 2.00 -1.47 -8.85
C MET A 1 0.60 -2.03 -9.02
N ALA A 2 0.39 -3.30 -8.68
CA ALA A 2 -0.95 -3.92 -8.70
C ALA A 2 -1.73 -3.71 -7.37
N THR A 3 -1.15 -2.98 -6.42
CA THR A 3 -1.73 -2.73 -5.09
C THR A 3 -3.00 -1.89 -5.19
N THR A 4 -4.09 -2.35 -4.57
CA THR A 4 -5.32 -1.55 -4.45
C THR A 4 -5.19 -0.47 -3.38
N PHE A 5 -6.00 0.59 -3.47
CA PHE A 5 -6.03 1.64 -2.45
C PHE A 5 -6.38 1.11 -1.05
N GLN A 6 -7.22 0.06 -0.96
CA GLN A 6 -7.52 -0.58 0.32
C GLN A 6 -6.31 -1.32 0.89
N GLN A 7 -5.56 -2.03 0.05
CA GLN A 7 -4.30 -2.66 0.45
C GLN A 7 -3.28 -1.62 0.92
N ALA A 8 -3.19 -0.46 0.27
CA ALA A 8 -2.31 0.62 0.69
C ALA A 8 -2.69 1.19 2.06
N LYS A 9 -4.00 1.42 2.32
CA LYS A 9 -4.50 1.86 3.63
C LYS A 9 -4.21 0.83 4.72
N HIS A 10 -4.48 -0.43 4.43
CA HIS A 10 -4.23 -1.56 5.35
C HIS A 10 -2.75 -1.67 5.70
N ASN A 11 -1.87 -1.60 4.70
CA ASN A 11 -0.43 -1.63 4.91
C ASN A 11 0.08 -0.42 5.70
N ASN A 12 -0.44 0.78 5.44
CA ASN A 12 -0.10 1.95 6.24
C ASN A 12 -0.49 1.75 7.72
N LYS A 13 -1.70 1.22 7.98
CA LYS A 13 -2.15 0.92 9.35
C LYS A 13 -1.29 -0.13 10.03
N PHE A 14 -0.91 -1.19 9.31
CA PHE A 14 0.00 -2.20 9.82
C PHE A 14 1.37 -1.61 10.22
N ARG A 15 1.92 -0.72 9.39
CA ARG A 15 3.21 -0.06 9.68
C ARG A 15 3.12 0.89 10.87
N GLU A 16 2.01 1.62 11.03
CA GLU A 16 1.76 2.43 12.23
C GLU A 16 1.76 1.60 13.53
N LEU A 17 1.33 0.34 13.46
CA LEU A 17 1.24 -0.55 14.63
C LEU A 17 2.57 -1.29 14.92
N THR A 18 3.38 -1.56 13.90
CA THR A 18 4.57 -2.42 14.02
C THR A 18 5.89 -1.65 13.98
N ASP A 19 5.95 -0.52 13.27
CA ASP A 19 7.16 0.26 13.05
C ASP A 19 7.06 1.63 13.74
N LYS A 20 7.83 1.82 14.81
CA LYS A 20 7.87 3.07 15.60
C LYS A 20 8.50 4.24 14.84
N SER A 21 9.25 3.97 13.76
CA SER A 21 9.88 4.99 12.92
C SER A 21 9.01 5.40 11.74
N HIS A 22 7.90 4.67 11.50
CA HIS A 22 7.00 4.93 10.40
C HIS A 22 6.31 6.29 10.55
N VAL A 23 6.36 7.10 9.49
CA VAL A 23 5.61 8.35 9.41
C VAL A 23 4.20 8.03 8.90
N PRO A 24 3.13 8.28 9.69
CA PRO A 24 1.76 7.98 9.28
C PRO A 24 1.37 8.70 7.99
N VAL A 25 0.85 7.95 7.01
CA VAL A 25 0.31 8.52 5.78
C VAL A 25 -1.17 8.83 5.98
N SER A 26 -1.52 10.11 5.99
CA SER A 26 -2.91 10.52 6.22
C SER A 26 -3.84 10.05 5.11
N GLU A 27 -5.10 9.81 5.47
CA GLU A 27 -6.12 9.35 4.52
C GLU A 27 -6.36 10.36 3.38
N ILE A 28 -6.21 11.66 3.67
CA ILE A 28 -6.34 12.74 2.67
C ILE A 28 -5.30 12.57 1.56
N ILE A 29 -4.05 12.20 1.90
CA ILE A 29 -2.98 11.98 0.92
C ILE A 29 -3.32 10.77 0.05
N ILE A 30 -3.77 9.66 0.65
CA ILE A 30 -4.14 8.44 -0.09
C ILE A 30 -5.32 8.71 -1.03
N ASN A 31 -6.33 9.46 -0.58
CA ASN A 31 -7.48 9.82 -1.41
C ASN A 31 -7.10 10.80 -2.52
N SER A 32 -6.18 11.74 -2.26
CA SER A 32 -5.64 12.65 -3.28
C SER A 32 -4.88 11.88 -4.37
N LEU A 33 -4.02 10.93 -3.97
CA LEU A 33 -3.34 10.04 -4.91
C LEU A 33 -4.36 9.27 -5.75
N LYS A 34 -5.39 8.69 -5.13
CA LYS A 34 -6.46 7.98 -5.85
C LYS A 34 -7.15 8.84 -6.90
N LYS A 35 -7.46 10.09 -6.56
CA LYS A 35 -8.15 11.02 -7.46
C LYS A 35 -7.30 11.40 -8.67
N ASN A 36 -5.99 11.57 -8.47
CA ASN A 36 -5.08 12.04 -9.50
C ASN A 36 -4.34 10.91 -10.23
N PHE A 37 -4.56 9.65 -9.83
CA PHE A 37 -3.87 8.51 -10.41
C PHE A 37 -4.33 8.26 -11.86
N GLN A 38 -3.35 8.10 -12.75
CA GLN A 38 -3.53 7.65 -14.13
C GLN A 38 -2.67 6.39 -14.31
N GLU A 39 -3.21 5.37 -14.99
CA GLU A 39 -2.43 4.18 -15.28
C GLU A 39 -1.30 4.52 -16.26
N PRO A 40 -0.06 4.06 -16.03
CA PRO A 40 1.03 4.26 -16.96
C PRO A 40 0.72 3.64 -18.33
N ASP A 41 1.03 4.37 -19.38
CA ASP A 41 0.87 3.93 -20.77
C ASP A 41 2.20 3.99 -21.54
N VAL A 42 2.45 3.02 -22.42
CA VAL A 42 3.67 2.99 -23.26
C VAL A 42 3.77 4.23 -24.17
N LEU A 43 2.62 4.85 -24.49
CA LEU A 43 2.54 6.09 -25.26
C LEU A 43 3.16 7.31 -24.56
N GLU A 44 3.40 7.23 -23.25
CA GLU A 44 4.11 8.26 -22.50
C GLU A 44 5.63 8.28 -22.82
N GLY A 45 6.14 7.27 -23.53
CA GLY A 45 7.54 7.14 -23.91
C GLY A 45 8.33 6.11 -23.08
N PHE A 46 7.66 5.24 -22.33
CA PHE A 46 8.30 4.14 -21.62
C PHE A 46 8.69 3.00 -22.56
N SER A 47 9.88 2.43 -22.37
CA SER A 47 10.32 1.25 -23.13
C SER A 47 9.51 0.00 -22.80
N GLU A 48 9.12 -0.16 -21.54
CA GLU A 48 8.24 -1.22 -21.07
C GLU A 48 7.56 -0.82 -19.75
N ILE A 49 6.45 -1.48 -19.42
CA ILE A 49 5.72 -1.26 -18.17
C ILE A 49 5.66 -2.55 -17.39
N VAL A 50 6.37 -2.59 -16.26
CA VAL A 50 6.41 -3.74 -15.37
C VAL A 50 5.42 -3.55 -14.21
N LYS A 51 4.42 -4.43 -14.12
CA LYS A 51 3.45 -4.44 -13.01
C LYS A 51 3.99 -5.28 -11.84
N ILE A 52 4.45 -4.60 -10.80
CA ILE A 52 4.91 -5.26 -9.57
C ILE A 52 3.70 -5.71 -8.71
N PRO A 53 3.58 -7.01 -8.39
CA PRO A 53 2.55 -7.52 -7.49
C PRO A 53 2.81 -7.07 -6.05
N PHE A 54 1.74 -6.89 -5.28
CA PHE A 54 1.86 -6.60 -3.86
C PHE A 54 2.09 -7.90 -3.07
N VAL A 55 3.27 -8.05 -2.48
CA VAL A 55 3.64 -9.19 -1.63
C VAL A 55 4.14 -8.61 -0.30
N PRO A 56 3.41 -8.78 0.82
CA PRO A 56 3.88 -8.29 2.11
C PRO A 56 4.98 -9.20 2.66
N GLU A 57 5.98 -8.60 3.29
CA GLU A 57 7.08 -9.28 3.97
C GLU A 57 6.99 -8.99 5.48
N PHE A 58 7.22 -10.00 6.30
CA PHE A 58 7.05 -9.92 7.75
C PHE A 58 8.32 -10.39 8.46
N GLU A 59 8.75 -9.63 9.47
CA GLU A 59 9.91 -9.98 10.29
C GLU A 59 9.66 -11.20 11.21
N ASN A 60 8.40 -11.41 11.61
CA ASN A 60 8.02 -12.48 12.51
C ASN A 60 6.58 -12.98 12.25
N ALA A 61 6.26 -14.15 12.80
CA ALA A 61 4.96 -14.78 12.63
C ALA A 61 3.80 -14.03 13.32
N GLU A 62 4.08 -13.17 14.31
CA GLU A 62 3.06 -12.35 14.97
C GLU A 62 2.63 -11.19 14.08
N HIS A 63 3.56 -10.57 13.38
CA HIS A 63 3.32 -9.54 12.38
C HIS A 63 2.49 -10.08 11.21
N GLU A 64 2.79 -11.29 10.74
CA GLU A 64 1.99 -11.95 9.71
C GLU A 64 0.55 -12.19 10.19
N LYS A 65 0.37 -12.67 11.43
CA LYS A 65 -0.96 -12.85 12.02
C LYS A 65 -1.70 -11.52 12.11
N LEU A 66 -1.04 -10.47 12.61
CA LEU A 66 -1.59 -9.13 12.72
C LEU A 66 -2.02 -8.57 11.35
N TYR A 67 -1.18 -8.74 10.33
CA TYR A 67 -1.48 -8.26 8.97
C TYR A 67 -2.69 -8.97 8.35
N LYS A 68 -2.94 -10.23 8.70
CA LYS A 68 -4.09 -11.01 8.21
C LYS A 68 -5.40 -10.68 8.94
N LEU A 69 -5.38 -9.86 9.98
CA LEU A 69 -6.60 -9.35 10.63
C LEU A 69 -7.24 -8.22 9.81
N PHE A 70 -8.48 -7.86 10.14
CA PHE A 70 -9.13 -6.67 9.59
C PHE A 70 -8.64 -5.42 10.33
N LEU A 71 -7.56 -4.79 9.84
CA LEU A 71 -6.98 -3.59 10.47
C LEU A 71 -7.71 -2.29 10.08
N LEU A 72 -8.55 -2.34 9.05
CA LEU A 72 -9.44 -1.26 8.67
C LEU A 72 -10.83 -1.56 9.26
N GLU A 73 -11.22 -0.83 10.29
CA GLU A 73 -12.59 -0.87 10.82
C GLU A 73 -13.57 -0.30 9.77
N LYS A 74 -14.82 -0.73 9.88
CA LYS A 74 -15.90 -0.39 8.94
C LYS A 74 -16.66 0.85 9.37
#